data_AF-A0A2U1RHN5-F1
#
_entry.id   AF-A0A2U1RHN5-F1
#
_cell.length_a   1.000
_cell.length_b   1.000
_cell.length_c   1.000
_cell.angle_alpha   90.00
_cell.angle_beta   90.00
_cell.angle_gamma   90.00
#
_symmetry.space_group_name_H-M   'P 1'
#
loop_
_entity.id
_entity.type
_entity.pdbx_description
1 polymer ?
#
loop_
_entity_poly.entity_id
_entity_poly.type
_entity_poly.pdbx_seq_one_letter_code
_entity_poly.pdbx_strand_id
1 'polypeptide(L)'
;MVGSIHPFRCALKGLEDAIATQRHLRTHLVIAAFIALFGLLLQLSYIDLVLLLIIIALVIIAELLNTAIELSVDLVSPGMHTIAGRAKDIAAGAVLVAASVAAVVGTVILAPPLFQALVASPLSARSAMLAATAIGLAGSIVTALLPRPTRRRASGVESRHTLHPAPFTQDSKNASQR
;
A
#
# COMPACT_ATOMS: atom_id res chain seq x y z
N MET A 1 9.87 -30.02 -14.50
CA MET A 1 9.54 -29.01 -15.53
C MET A 1 9.78 -27.63 -14.95
N VAL A 2 10.97 -27.05 -15.17
CA VAL A 2 11.21 -25.65 -14.85
C VAL A 2 10.71 -24.87 -16.06
N GLY A 3 9.46 -24.43 -16.02
CA GLY A 3 8.90 -23.59 -17.07
C GLY A 3 9.72 -22.31 -17.15
N SER A 4 10.15 -21.92 -18.35
CA SER A 4 10.92 -20.71 -18.62
C SER A 4 10.28 -19.52 -17.92
N ILE A 5 10.83 -19.13 -16.77
CA ILE A 5 10.31 -18.03 -15.99
C ILE A 5 10.79 -16.77 -16.72
N HIS A 6 9.94 -16.19 -17.55
CA HIS A 6 10.29 -14.97 -18.27
C HIS A 6 10.52 -13.87 -17.22
N PRO A 7 11.75 -13.34 -17.03
CA PRO A 7 12.10 -12.49 -15.90
C PRO A 7 11.21 -11.24 -15.82
N PHE A 8 10.81 -10.69 -16.99
CA PHE A 8 9.83 -9.60 -17.06
C PHE A 8 8.44 -9.98 -16.52
N ARG A 9 7.96 -11.20 -16.77
CA ARG A 9 6.65 -11.64 -16.25
C ARG A 9 6.69 -11.80 -14.74
N CYS A 10 7.82 -12.23 -14.19
CA CYS A 10 8.04 -12.25 -12.74
C CYS A 10 8.06 -10.86 -12.14
N ALA A 11 8.80 -9.93 -12.74
CA ALA A 11 8.85 -8.54 -12.27
C ALA A 11 7.46 -7.89 -12.29
N LEU A 12 6.71 -8.07 -13.38
CA LEU A 12 5.34 -7.56 -13.50
C LEU A 12 4.40 -8.15 -12.45
N LYS A 13 4.46 -9.47 -12.25
CA LYS A 13 3.65 -10.13 -11.21
C LYS A 13 4.00 -9.63 -9.79
N GLY A 14 5.29 -9.39 -9.52
CA GLY A 14 5.73 -8.81 -8.25
C GLY A 14 5.20 -7.38 -8.04
N LEU A 15 5.18 -6.57 -9.10
CA LEU A 15 4.60 -5.23 -9.05
C LEU A 15 3.08 -5.27 -8.85
N GLU A 16 2.37 -6.14 -9.58
CA GLU A 16 0.92 -6.33 -9.43
C GLU A 16 0.55 -6.74 -7.99
N ASP A 17 1.30 -7.68 -7.42
CA ASP A 17 1.09 -8.16 -6.05
C ASP A 17 1.34 -7.05 -5.02
N ALA A 18 2.45 -6.31 -5.17
CA ALA A 18 2.76 -5.17 -4.31
C ALA A 18 1.67 -4.09 -4.39
N ILE A 19 1.16 -3.77 -5.58
CA ILE A 19 0.09 -2.77 -5.75
C ILE A 19 -1.23 -3.25 -5.11
N ALA A 20 -1.55 -4.54 -5.23
CA ALA A 20 -2.78 -5.09 -4.67
C ALA A 20 -2.77 -5.11 -3.14
N THR A 21 -1.63 -5.46 -2.55
CA THR A 21 -1.47 -5.69 -1.11
C THR A 21 -1.10 -4.42 -0.35
N GLN A 22 -0.19 -3.61 -0.89
CA GLN A 22 0.41 -2.49 -0.15
C GLN A 22 -0.40 -1.21 -0.29
N ARG A 23 -0.79 -0.65 0.87
CA ARG A 23 -1.58 0.58 0.94
C ARG A 23 -0.74 1.81 0.59
N HIS A 24 0.46 1.91 1.16
CA HIS A 24 1.37 3.03 0.97
C HIS A 24 1.80 3.16 -0.50
N LEU A 25 2.13 2.05 -1.16
CA LEU A 25 2.41 2.02 -2.60
C LEU A 25 1.26 2.59 -3.44
N ARG A 26 0.00 2.22 -3.16
CA ARG A 26 -1.16 2.79 -3.86
C ARG A 26 -1.28 4.29 -3.64
N THR A 27 -1.08 4.77 -2.40
CA THR A 27 -1.09 6.21 -2.12
C THR A 27 -0.01 6.94 -2.90
N HIS A 28 1.21 6.40 -2.96
CA HIS A 28 2.31 6.99 -3.74
C HIS A 28 2.02 7.00 -5.25
N LEU A 29 1.45 5.93 -5.80
CA LEU A 29 1.04 5.88 -7.22
C LEU A 29 -0.06 6.89 -7.56
N VAL A 30 -1.02 7.08 -6.65
CA VAL A 30 -2.05 8.11 -6.82
C VAL A 30 -1.40 9.48 -6.84
N ILE A 31 -0.57 9.82 -5.84
CA ILE A 31 0.17 11.10 -5.78
C ILE A 31 1.01 11.32 -7.05
N ALA A 32 1.69 10.27 -7.53
CA ALA A 32 2.49 10.30 -8.74
C ALA A 32 1.67 10.69 -9.98
N ALA A 33 0.52 10.05 -10.19
CA ALA A 33 -0.38 10.34 -11.30
C ALA A 33 -0.88 11.80 -11.24
N PHE A 34 -1.13 12.32 -10.04
CA PHE A 34 -1.53 13.70 -9.84
C PHE A 34 -0.41 14.69 -10.14
N ILE A 35 0.80 14.45 -9.66
CA ILE A 35 1.95 15.31 -9.96
C ILE A 35 2.19 15.37 -11.47
N ALA A 36 2.10 14.24 -12.17
CA ALA A 36 2.21 14.20 -13.62
C ALA A 36 1.10 15.01 -14.31
N LEU A 37 -0.15 14.87 -13.85
CA LEU A 37 -1.29 15.63 -14.37
C LEU A 37 -1.13 17.14 -14.14
N PHE A 38 -0.78 17.56 -12.92
CA PHE A 38 -0.53 18.96 -12.60
C PHE A 38 0.65 19.52 -13.38
N GLY A 39 1.70 18.73 -13.61
CA GLY A 39 2.83 19.13 -14.44
C GLY A 39 2.41 19.46 -15.87
N LEU A 40 1.53 18.64 -16.45
CA LEU A 40 0.95 18.89 -17.77
C LEU A 40 0.04 20.13 -17.78
N LEU A 41 -0.84 20.27 -16.78
CA LEU A 41 -1.79 21.38 -16.68
C LEU A 41 -1.12 22.74 -16.44
N LEU A 42 0.00 22.75 -15.71
CA LEU A 42 0.81 23.93 -15.44
C LEU A 42 1.82 24.22 -16.55
N GLN A 43 1.91 23.36 -17.58
CA GLN A 43 2.86 23.48 -18.68
C GLN A 43 4.30 23.59 -18.17
N LEU A 44 4.67 22.71 -17.23
CA LEU A 44 6.02 22.65 -16.71
C LEU A 44 7.03 22.37 -17.82
N SER A 45 8.28 22.81 -17.59
CA SER A 45 9.37 22.49 -18.51
C SER A 45 9.62 20.97 -18.54
N TYR A 46 10.21 20.49 -19.63
CA TYR A 46 10.57 19.07 -19.74
C TYR A 46 11.53 18.63 -18.63
N ILE A 47 12.43 19.52 -18.19
CA ILE A 47 13.37 19.24 -17.11
C ILE A 47 12.64 19.06 -15.78
N ASP A 48 11.70 19.95 -15.47
CA ASP A 48 10.90 19.85 -14.25
C ASP A 48 10.06 18.57 -14.22
N LEU A 49 9.47 18.19 -15.37
CA LEU A 49 8.70 16.95 -15.48
C LEU A 49 9.59 15.72 -15.27
N VAL A 50 10.79 15.69 -15.86
CA VAL A 50 11.75 14.59 -15.68
C VAL A 50 12.20 14.50 -14.22
N LEU A 51 12.50 15.62 -13.56
CA LEU A 51 12.87 15.64 -12.15
C LEU A 51 11.75 15.11 -11.25
N LEU A 52 10.51 15.50 -11.51
CA LEU A 52 9.33 14.99 -10.80
C LEU A 52 9.17 13.47 -11.01
N LEU A 53 9.32 12.98 -12.24
CA LEU A 53 9.24 11.54 -12.53
C LEU A 53 10.33 10.75 -11.82
N ILE A 54 11.57 11.25 -11.80
CA ILE A 54 12.69 10.61 -11.10
C ILE A 54 12.41 10.53 -9.60
N ILE A 55 11.96 11.62 -8.97
CA ILE A 55 11.76 11.62 -7.52
C ILE A 55 10.56 10.74 -7.11
N ILE A 56 9.51 10.70 -7.92
CA ILE A 56 8.39 9.76 -7.77
C ILE A 56 8.87 8.32 -7.87
N ALA A 57 9.68 8.00 -8.89
CA ALA A 57 10.20 6.66 -9.09
C ALA A 57 11.04 6.21 -7.88
N LEU A 58 11.84 7.11 -7.30
CA LEU A 58 12.63 6.83 -6.10
C LEU A 58 11.77 6.44 -4.90
N VAL A 59 10.65 7.14 -4.68
CA VAL A 59 9.69 6.81 -3.61
C VAL A 59 9.06 5.43 -3.84
N ILE A 60 8.64 5.13 -5.07
CA ILE A 60 8.07 3.83 -5.43
C ILE A 60 9.10 2.71 -5.20
N ILE A 61 10.36 2.93 -5.61
CA ILE A 61 11.44 1.96 -5.38
C ILE A 61 11.66 1.73 -3.89
N ALA A 62 11.71 2.80 -3.08
CA ALA A 62 11.88 2.69 -1.64
C ALA A 62 10.74 1.87 -0.99
N GLU A 63 9.49 2.11 -1.41
CA GLU A 63 8.31 1.40 -0.93
C GLU A 63 8.33 -0.10 -1.30
N LEU A 64 8.75 -0.42 -2.53
CA LEU A 64 8.90 -1.81 -2.97
C LEU A 64 10.02 -2.53 -2.20
N LEU A 65 11.13 -1.84 -1.94
CA LEU A 65 12.21 -2.37 -1.12
C LEU A 65 11.78 -2.58 0.33
N ASN A 66 11.02 -1.65 0.91
CA ASN A 66 10.44 -1.81 2.25
C ASN A 66 9.58 -3.07 2.32
N THR A 67 8.67 -3.24 1.35
CA THR A 67 7.82 -4.44 1.25
C THR A 67 8.64 -5.72 1.11
N ALA A 68 9.66 -5.72 0.27
CA ALA A 68 10.54 -6.89 0.09
C ALA A 68 11.30 -7.24 1.38
N ILE A 69 11.76 -6.23 2.13
CA ILE A 69 12.42 -6.41 3.43
C ILE A 69 11.44 -6.97 4.45
N GLU A 70 10.23 -6.41 4.55
CA GLU A 70 9.18 -6.90 5.45
C GLU A 70 8.89 -8.39 5.21
N LEU A 71 8.65 -8.77 3.95
CA LEU A 71 8.39 -10.17 3.58
C LEU A 71 9.59 -11.09 3.89
N SER A 72 10.81 -10.61 3.65
CA SER A 72 12.03 -11.38 3.95
C SER A 72 12.23 -11.58 5.45
N VAL A 73 11.98 -10.54 6.24
CA VAL A 73 12.07 -10.59 7.70
C VAL A 73 10.98 -11.49 8.27
N ASP A 74 9.75 -11.42 7.75
CA ASP A 74 8.63 -12.29 8.18
C ASP A 74 8.88 -13.77 7.86
N LEU A 75 9.55 -14.05 6.75
CA LEU A 75 9.96 -15.41 6.39
C LEU A 75 11.01 -15.97 7.35
N VAL A 76 12.02 -15.17 7.72
CA VAL A 76 13.16 -15.62 8.52
C VAL A 76 12.88 -15.58 10.03
N SER A 77 12.01 -14.67 10.48
CA SER A 77 11.68 -14.48 11.90
C SER A 77 10.15 -14.37 12.11
N PRO A 78 9.41 -15.50 12.11
CA PRO A 78 7.96 -15.51 12.28
C PRO A 78 7.48 -15.05 13.68
N GLY A 79 8.39 -15.03 14.67
CA GLY A 79 8.14 -14.56 16.02
C GLY A 79 8.61 -13.12 16.25
N MET A 80 8.15 -12.50 17.34
CA MET A 80 8.62 -11.16 17.72
C MET A 80 10.09 -11.17 18.12
N HIS A 81 10.94 -10.60 17.26
CA HIS A 81 12.37 -10.44 17.50
C HIS A 81 12.76 -8.97 17.44
N THR A 82 13.53 -8.49 18.42
CA THR A 82 13.89 -7.07 18.54
C THR A 82 14.67 -6.56 17.33
N ILE A 83 15.58 -7.37 16.80
CA ILE A 83 16.35 -7.03 15.57
C ILE A 83 15.45 -6.99 14.33
N ALA A 84 14.48 -7.90 14.22
CA ALA A 84 13.53 -7.93 13.12
C ALA A 84 12.66 -6.67 13.10
N GLY A 85 12.20 -6.23 14.28
CA GLY A 85 11.50 -4.95 14.44
C GLY A 85 12.35 -3.78 13.97
N ARG A 86 13.59 -3.67 14.45
CA ARG A 86 14.51 -2.60 14.04
C ARG A 86 14.79 -2.58 12.53
N ALA A 87 14.90 -3.75 11.90
CA ALA A 87 15.10 -3.84 10.45
C ALA A 87 13.91 -3.25 9.67
N LYS A 88 12.68 -3.58 10.10
CA LYS A 88 11.45 -3.01 9.53
C LYS A 88 11.36 -1.51 9.76
N ASP A 89 11.68 -1.04 10.97
CA ASP A 89 11.65 0.39 11.29
C ASP A 89 12.63 1.20 10.42
N ILE A 90 13.83 0.66 10.16
CA ILE A 90 14.82 1.30 9.28
C ILE A 90 14.34 1.32 7.82
N ALA A 91 13.73 0.23 7.35
CA ALA A 91 13.18 0.15 6.01
C ALA A 91 12.04 1.18 5.81
N ALA A 92 11.13 1.29 6.78
CA ALA A 92 10.09 2.33 6.78
C ALA A 92 10.68 3.74 6.87
N GLY A 93 11.75 3.92 7.64
CA GLY A 93 12.50 5.17 7.71
C GLY A 93 13.09 5.60 6.36
N ALA A 94 13.57 4.65 5.55
CA ALA A 94 14.06 4.94 4.20
C ALA A 94 12.95 5.47 3.27
N VAL A 95 11.76 4.88 3.35
CA VAL A 95 10.57 5.38 2.63
C VAL A 95 10.22 6.80 3.07
N LEU A 96 10.25 7.06 4.38
CA LEU A 96 9.95 8.39 4.94
C LEU A 96 10.92 9.45 4.40
N VAL A 97 12.22 9.15 4.35
CA VAL A 97 13.23 10.06 3.79
C VAL A 97 12.96 10.32 2.31
N ALA A 98 12.74 9.27 1.52
CA ALA A 98 12.44 9.42 0.09
C ALA A 98 11.18 10.27 -0.15
N ALA A 99 10.10 10.00 0.59
CA ALA A 99 8.85 10.74 0.52
C ALA A 99 9.02 12.22 0.95
N SER A 100 9.85 12.49 1.96
CA SER A 100 10.13 13.85 2.41
C SER A 100 10.88 14.65 1.35
N VAL A 101 11.90 14.06 0.72
CA VAL A 101 12.61 14.72 -0.39
C VAL A 101 11.67 14.94 -1.57
N ALA A 102 10.84 13.97 -1.91
CA ALA A 102 9.83 14.11 -2.96
C ALA A 102 8.85 15.26 -2.69
N ALA A 103 8.41 15.42 -1.44
CA ALA A 103 7.56 16.54 -1.04
C ALA A 103 8.26 17.89 -1.26
N VAL A 104 9.52 18.02 -0.81
CA VAL A 104 10.29 19.26 -1.00
C VAL A 104 10.50 19.58 -2.47
N VAL A 105 10.99 18.62 -3.27
CA VAL A 105 11.21 18.82 -4.72
C VAL A 105 9.90 19.15 -5.43
N GLY A 106 8.83 18.42 -5.11
CA GLY A 106 7.49 18.66 -5.64
C GLY A 106 7.00 20.07 -5.33
N THR A 107 7.15 20.54 -4.09
CA THR A 107 6.79 21.91 -3.71
C THR A 107 7.63 22.94 -4.45
N VAL A 108 8.95 22.77 -4.54
CA VAL A 108 9.83 23.74 -5.23
C VAL A 108 9.45 23.90 -6.70
N ILE A 109 9.14 22.79 -7.38
CA ILE A 109 8.80 22.81 -8.81
C ILE A 109 7.36 23.30 -9.05
N LEU A 110 6.39 22.82 -8.27
CA LEU A 110 4.96 23.08 -8.52
C LEU A 110 4.46 24.38 -7.90
N ALA A 111 5.01 24.83 -6.77
CA ALA A 111 4.45 25.97 -6.03
C ALA A 111 4.49 27.29 -6.82
N PRO A 112 5.59 27.68 -7.50
CA PRO A 112 5.62 28.93 -8.25
C PRO A 112 4.57 29.00 -9.39
N PRO A 113 4.48 28.04 -10.32
CA PRO A 113 3.48 28.10 -11.40
C PRO A 113 2.05 27.94 -10.87
N LEU A 114 1.85 27.18 -9.79
CA LEU A 114 0.54 27.06 -9.14
C LEU A 114 0.09 28.37 -8.52
N PHE A 115 0.98 29.07 -7.79
CA PHE A 115 0.70 30.37 -7.20
C PHE A 115 0.36 31.41 -8.28
N GLN A 116 1.14 31.45 -9.37
CA GLN A 116 0.86 32.33 -10.50
C GLN A 116 -0.51 32.03 -11.13
N ALA A 117 -0.83 30.76 -11.37
CA ALA A 117 -2.11 30.37 -11.96
C ALA A 117 -3.33 30.73 -11.09
N LEU A 118 -3.20 30.65 -9.76
CA LEU A 118 -4.27 30.95 -8.81
C LEU A 118 -4.46 32.46 -8.58
N VAL A 119 -3.36 33.21 -8.45
CA VAL A 119 -3.41 34.64 -8.08
C VAL A 119 -3.66 35.53 -9.29
N ALA A 120 -3.07 35.21 -10.46
CA ALA A 120 -3.18 36.07 -11.63
C ALA A 120 -4.58 36.04 -12.27
N SER A 121 -5.33 34.94 -12.13
CA SER A 121 -6.64 34.79 -12.76
C SER A 121 -7.56 33.85 -11.96
N PRO A 122 -8.01 34.26 -10.76
CA PRO A 122 -8.75 33.40 -9.83
C PRO A 122 -10.09 32.89 -10.40
N LEU A 123 -10.72 33.65 -11.31
CA LEU A 123 -11.99 33.31 -11.96
C LEU A 123 -11.81 32.59 -13.32
N SER A 124 -10.60 32.18 -13.68
CA SER A 124 -10.36 31.44 -14.93
C SER A 124 -10.84 29.98 -14.83
N ALA A 125 -11.23 29.39 -15.96
CA ALA A 125 -11.52 27.95 -16.02
C ALA A 125 -10.32 27.09 -15.59
N ARG A 126 -9.09 27.58 -15.83
CA ARG A 126 -7.83 26.92 -15.46
C ARG A 126 -7.63 26.88 -13.94
N SER A 127 -7.83 28.00 -13.23
CA SER A 127 -7.73 28.06 -11.77
C SER A 127 -8.83 27.24 -11.09
N ALA A 128 -10.05 27.24 -11.62
CA ALA A 128 -11.14 26.40 -11.13
C ALA A 128 -10.85 24.90 -11.29
N MET A 129 -10.27 24.49 -12.43
CA MET A 129 -9.88 23.09 -12.66
C MET A 129 -8.74 22.64 -11.73
N LEU A 130 -7.75 23.51 -11.48
CA LEU A 130 -6.67 23.26 -10.52
C LEU A 130 -7.20 23.14 -9.07
N ALA A 131 -8.12 24.02 -8.68
CA ALA A 131 -8.75 23.95 -7.36
C ALA A 131 -9.61 22.68 -7.19
N ALA A 132 -10.40 22.31 -8.20
CA ALA A 132 -11.22 21.10 -8.18
C ALA A 132 -10.37 19.82 -8.10
N THR A 133 -9.26 19.76 -8.86
CA THR A 133 -8.32 18.62 -8.80
C THR A 133 -7.61 18.54 -7.45
N ALA A 134 -7.24 19.66 -6.83
CA ALA A 134 -6.67 19.70 -5.48
C ALA A 134 -7.66 19.27 -4.39
N ILE A 135 -8.94 19.66 -4.49
CA ILE A 135 -9.99 19.24 -3.54
C ILE A 135 -10.29 17.73 -3.69
N GLY A 136 -10.38 17.23 -4.93
CA GLY A 136 -10.53 15.79 -5.20
C GLY A 136 -9.36 14.95 -4.66
N LEU A 137 -8.15 15.53 -4.64
CA LEU A 137 -6.95 14.92 -4.08
C LEU A 137 -7.05 14.72 -2.56
N ALA A 138 -7.46 15.77 -1.84
CA ALA A 138 -7.65 15.72 -0.40
C ALA A 138 -8.67 14.63 -0.03
N GLY A 139 -9.77 14.53 -0.80
CA GLY A 139 -10.78 13.47 -0.63
C GLY A 139 -10.25 12.05 -0.90
N SER A 140 -9.40 11.88 -1.92
CA SER A 140 -8.82 10.58 -2.31
C SER A 140 -7.76 10.09 -1.31
N ILE A 141 -6.93 10.99 -0.79
CA ILE A 141 -5.97 10.68 0.28
C ILE A 141 -6.72 10.33 1.57
N VAL A 142 -7.78 11.07 1.92
CA VAL A 142 -8.62 10.77 3.09
C VAL A 142 -9.29 9.40 2.95
N THR A 143 -9.91 9.08 1.81
CA THR A 143 -10.49 7.74 1.58
C THR A 143 -9.46 6.63 1.51
N ALA A 144 -8.26 6.91 0.99
CA ALA A 144 -7.14 5.99 1.05
C ALA A 144 -6.62 5.78 2.48
N LEU A 145 -6.78 6.76 3.39
CA LEU A 145 -6.36 6.73 4.81
C LEU A 145 -7.46 6.25 5.78
N LEU A 146 -8.72 6.27 5.40
CA LEU A 146 -9.80 5.68 6.17
C LEU A 146 -9.65 4.15 6.25
N PRO A 147 -9.78 3.53 7.45
CA PRO A 147 -9.78 2.08 7.60
C PRO A 147 -10.89 1.50 6.73
N ARG A 148 -10.54 0.62 5.78
CA ARG A 148 -11.57 -0.13 5.05
C ARG A 148 -12.27 -1.04 6.07
N PRO A 149 -13.61 -1.10 6.08
CA PRO A 149 -14.31 -2.03 6.94
C PRO A 149 -13.79 -3.42 6.64
N THR A 150 -13.13 -4.03 7.64
CA THR A 150 -12.72 -5.43 7.59
C THR A 150 -13.95 -6.24 7.22
N ARG A 151 -13.98 -6.79 6.01
CA ARG A 151 -15.03 -7.72 5.59
C ARG A 151 -14.90 -8.91 6.54
N ARG A 152 -15.67 -8.90 7.64
CA ARG A 152 -15.82 -10.03 8.55
C ARG A 152 -16.20 -11.18 7.64
N ARG A 153 -15.24 -12.07 7.36
CA ARG A 153 -15.51 -13.32 6.69
C ARG A 153 -16.54 -13.97 7.59
N ALA A 154 -17.78 -14.07 7.13
CA ALA A 154 -18.79 -14.82 7.81
C ALA A 154 -18.29 -16.27 7.80
N SER A 155 -17.49 -16.63 8.79
CA SER A 155 -17.24 -18.01 9.17
C SER A 155 -18.50 -18.51 9.86
N GLY A 156 -19.57 -18.62 9.08
CA GLY A 156 -20.62 -19.60 9.31
C GLY A 156 -20.05 -20.96 8.90
N VAL A 157 -19.00 -21.40 9.59
CA VAL A 157 -18.57 -22.80 9.56
C VAL A 157 -19.49 -23.48 10.56
N GLU A 158 -20.64 -23.90 10.06
CA GLU A 158 -20.99 -25.31 10.09
C GLU A 158 -20.58 -26.06 11.37
N SER A 159 -21.19 -25.69 12.49
CA SER A 159 -21.33 -26.54 13.67
C SER A 159 -22.27 -27.71 13.36
N ARG A 160 -21.94 -28.55 12.37
CA ARG A 160 -22.58 -29.84 12.19
C ARG A 160 -21.88 -30.86 13.07
N HIS A 161 -22.40 -30.94 14.28
CA HIS A 161 -22.57 -32.15 15.08
C HIS A 161 -22.02 -33.43 14.41
N THR A 162 -20.76 -33.76 14.71
CA THR A 162 -20.32 -35.14 14.76
C THR A 162 -20.99 -35.79 15.98
N LEU A 163 -22.17 -36.38 15.77
CA LEU A 163 -22.77 -37.31 16.71
C LEU A 163 -21.79 -38.48 16.89
N HIS A 164 -21.11 -38.50 18.03
CA HIS A 164 -20.46 -39.69 18.55
C HIS A 164 -21.55 -40.52 19.25
N PRO A 165 -21.88 -41.74 18.83
CA PRO A 165 -22.79 -42.58 19.60
C PRO A 165 -22.07 -43.04 20.87
N ALA A 166 -22.74 -42.88 22.01
CA ALA A 166 -22.31 -43.44 23.29
C ALA A 166 -22.51 -44.97 23.28
N PRO A 167 -21.60 -45.77 23.87
CA PRO A 167 -21.84 -47.20 24.02
C PRO A 167 -22.89 -47.45 25.10
N PHE A 168 -23.81 -48.35 24.76
CA PHE A 168 -24.86 -48.90 25.61
C PHE A 168 -24.29 -49.53 26.89
N THR A 169 -24.91 -49.25 28.03
CA THR A 169 -24.71 -49.96 29.29
C THR A 169 -25.27 -51.39 29.20
N GLN A 170 -24.47 -52.38 29.63
CA GLN A 170 -24.97 -53.70 30.01
C GLN A 170 -24.62 -53.95 31.46
N ASP A 171 -25.65 -53.91 32.29
CA ASP A 171 -25.66 -54.45 33.64
C ASP A 171 -25.71 -55.98 33.59
N SER A 172 -24.80 -56.63 34.33
CA SER A 172 -24.82 -58.06 34.65
C SER A 172 -23.86 -58.29 35.82
N LYS A 173 -24.34 -58.17 37.06
CA LYS A 173 -24.67 -59.30 37.96
C LYS A 173 -23.51 -60.25 38.30
N ASN A 174 -23.36 -60.48 39.60
CA ASN A 174 -22.61 -61.56 40.28
C ASN A 174 -21.08 -61.45 40.18
N ALA A 175 -20.26 -61.73 41.17
CA ALA A 175 -20.39 -62.45 42.43
C ALA A 175 -19.31 -61.92 43.38
N SER A 176 -19.55 -61.78 44.68
CA SER A 176 -18.97 -62.70 45.68
C SER A 176 -17.63 -63.31 45.25
N GLN A 177 -16.52 -62.82 45.82
CA GLN A 177 -15.50 -63.64 46.48
C GLN A 177 -14.27 -62.80 46.89
N ARG A 178 -14.09 -62.73 48.22
CA ARG A 178 -12.84 -62.66 48.99
C ARG A 178 -12.08 -61.33 49.06
#